data_AF-A0A534J359-F1
#
_entry.id   AF-A0A534J359-F1
#
_cell.length_a   1.000
_cell.length_b   1.000
_cell.length_c   1.000
_cell.angle_alpha   90.00
_cell.angle_beta   90.00
_cell.angle_gamma   90.00
#
_symmetry.space_group_name_H-M   'P 1'
#
loop_
_entity.id
_entity.type
_entity.pdbx_description
1 polymer ?
#
loop_
_entity_poly.entity_id
_entity_poly.type
_entity_poly.pdbx_seq_one_letter_code
_entity_poly.pdbx_strand_id
1 'polypeptide(L)'
;MKLVYCSNCDAVSALANFEREVCQTCERPAARVDVPRPWQHWAGIGVIVAGSAILLLMYIPEIQFRVLVLLPFLGFGLFLSTWGLRVSKDKALELGRARVKERKA
;
A
#
# COMPACT_ATOMS: atom_id res chain seq x y z
N MET A 1 -8.15 0.00 -6.75
CA MET A 1 -7.96 1.18 -5.89
C MET A 1 -7.12 2.19 -6.63
N LYS A 2 -7.55 3.44 -6.65
CA LYS A 2 -6.82 4.57 -7.24
C LYS A 2 -6.47 5.59 -6.15
N LEU A 3 -5.38 6.31 -6.35
CA LEU A 3 -4.96 7.42 -5.49
C LEU A 3 -5.26 8.72 -6.22
N VAL A 4 -5.94 9.64 -5.54
CA VAL A 4 -6.26 10.97 -6.10
C VAL A 4 -5.68 12.05 -5.20
N TYR A 5 -5.08 13.06 -5.81
CA TYR A 5 -4.49 14.22 -5.14
C TYR A 5 -5.41 15.43 -5.28
N CYS A 6 -5.69 16.10 -4.17
CA CYS A 6 -6.45 17.35 -4.15
C CYS A 6 -5.53 18.54 -3.86
N SER A 7 -5.44 19.48 -4.79
CA SER A 7 -4.61 20.69 -4.63
C SER A 7 -5.16 21.70 -3.62
N ASN A 8 -6.45 21.63 -3.27
CA ASN A 8 -7.06 22.55 -2.29
C ASN A 8 -6.78 22.14 -0.84
N CYS A 9 -6.82 20.85 -0.55
CA CYS A 9 -6.53 20.32 0.80
C CYS A 9 -5.09 19.84 0.95
N ASP A 10 -4.32 19.81 -0.14
CA ASP A 10 -2.97 19.26 -0.21
C ASP A 10 -2.90 17.84 0.39
N ALA A 11 -3.89 17.01 0.02
CA ALA A 11 -4.12 15.69 0.59
C ALA A 11 -4.37 14.65 -0.51
N VAL A 12 -4.07 13.38 -0.18
CA VAL A 12 -4.30 12.23 -1.04
C VAL A 12 -5.42 11.36 -0.47
N SER A 13 -6.44 11.12 -1.29
CA SER A 13 -7.52 10.20 -0.97
C SER A 13 -7.32 8.87 -1.72
N ALA A 14 -7.67 7.79 -1.04
CA ALA A 14 -7.67 6.43 -1.57
C ALA A 14 -9.09 6.07 -1.96
N LEU A 15 -9.36 5.92 -3.25
CA LEU A 15 -10.69 5.67 -3.78
C LEU A 15 -10.77 4.28 -4.43
N ALA A 16 -11.96 3.70 -4.44
CA ALA A 16 -12.26 2.55 -5.27
C ALA A 16 -12.14 2.92 -6.76
N ASN A 17 -11.92 1.94 -7.64
CA ASN A 17 -11.72 2.23 -9.06
C ASN A 17 -12.95 2.90 -9.71
N PHE A 18 -14.15 2.56 -9.22
CA PHE A 18 -15.44 3.06 -9.72
C PHE A 18 -15.92 4.34 -9.01
N GLU A 19 -15.22 4.81 -7.99
CA GLU A 19 -15.59 6.05 -7.31
C GLU A 19 -15.22 7.29 -8.14
N ARG A 20 -15.99 8.37 -7.97
CA ARG A 20 -15.72 9.66 -8.62
C ARG A 20 -14.41 10.25 -8.08
N GLU A 21 -13.67 10.95 -8.93
CA GLU A 21 -12.37 11.53 -8.59
C GLU A 21 -12.52 12.84 -7.81
N VAL A 22 -13.00 12.72 -6.58
CA VAL A 22 -13.22 13.82 -5.66
C VAL A 22 -12.43 13.61 -4.38
N CYS A 23 -12.03 14.71 -3.74
CA CYS A 23 -11.40 14.66 -2.43
C CYS A 23 -12.40 14.21 -1.37
N GLN A 24 -12.04 13.24 -0.52
CA GLN A 24 -12.94 12.80 0.57
C GLN A 24 -13.13 13.85 1.66
N THR A 25 -12.25 14.86 1.74
CA THR A 25 -12.33 15.91 2.78
C THR A 25 -13.17 17.10 2.35
N CYS A 26 -13.06 17.54 1.08
CA CYS A 26 -13.69 18.77 0.60
C CYS A 26 -14.58 18.59 -0.63
N GLU A 27 -14.75 17.34 -1.10
CA GLU A 27 -15.57 16.95 -2.27
C GLU A 27 -15.23 17.64 -3.60
N ARG A 28 -14.15 18.42 -3.64
CA ARG A 28 -13.68 19.09 -4.86
C ARG A 28 -13.00 18.11 -5.83
N PRO A 29 -12.92 18.45 -7.13
CA PRO A 29 -12.22 17.63 -8.11
C PRO A 29 -10.78 17.36 -7.67
N ALA A 30 -10.39 16.09 -7.72
CA ALA A 30 -9.04 15.63 -7.41
C ALA A 30 -8.44 14.97 -8.66
N ALA A 31 -7.13 15.14 -8.87
CA ALA A 31 -6.45 14.55 -10.01
C ALA A 31 -5.93 13.16 -9.65
N ARG A 32 -6.16 12.17 -10.51
CA ARG A 32 -5.56 10.85 -10.35
C ARG A 32 -4.02 10.92 -10.40
N VAL A 33 -3.38 10.24 -9.47
CA VAL A 33 -1.92 10.08 -9.41
C VAL A 33 -1.58 8.60 -9.49
N ASP A 34 -0.96 8.21 -10.60
CA ASP A 34 -0.44 6.86 -10.77
C ASP A 34 0.94 6.77 -10.11
N VAL A 35 0.98 6.07 -8.97
CA VAL A 35 2.22 5.83 -8.23
C VAL A 35 2.78 4.47 -8.64
N PRO A 36 4.02 4.40 -9.18
CA PRO A 36 4.67 3.11 -9.40
C PRO A 36 4.91 2.44 -8.04
N ARG A 37 4.60 1.14 -7.95
CA ARG A 37 4.69 0.35 -6.70
C ARG A 37 5.84 -0.66 -6.74
N PRO A 38 7.12 -0.24 -6.94
CA PRO A 38 8.24 -1.17 -7.06
C PRO A 38 8.47 -1.99 -5.77
N TRP A 39 8.10 -1.42 -4.61
CA TRP A 39 8.10 -2.10 -3.31
C TRP A 39 7.28 -3.40 -3.29
N GLN A 40 6.15 -3.46 -4.00
CA GLN A 40 5.29 -4.64 -3.97
C GLN A 40 6.00 -5.89 -4.51
N HIS A 41 6.94 -5.71 -5.45
CA HIS A 41 7.73 -6.80 -5.99
C HIS A 41 8.65 -7.41 -4.91
N TRP A 42 9.38 -6.56 -4.19
CA TRP A 42 10.24 -6.99 -3.08
C TRP A 42 9.45 -7.60 -1.91
N ALA A 43 8.29 -7.03 -1.59
CA ALA A 43 7.39 -7.60 -0.59
C ALA A 43 6.89 -9.00 -1.01
N GLY A 44 6.54 -9.19 -2.29
CA GLY A 44 6.14 -10.48 -2.83
C GLY A 44 7.24 -11.53 -2.77
N ILE A 45 8.47 -11.17 -3.14
CA ILE A 45 9.65 -12.04 -3.00
C ILE A 45 9.85 -12.44 -1.54
N GLY A 46 9.76 -11.48 -0.60
CA GLY A 46 9.90 -11.75 0.82
C GLY A 46 8.89 -12.77 1.34
N VAL A 47 7.62 -12.66 0.92
CA VAL A 47 6.57 -13.63 1.29
C VAL A 47 6.85 -15.02 0.73
N ILE A 48 7.30 -15.13 -0.53
CA ILE A 48 7.61 -16.42 -1.15
C ILE A 48 8.79 -17.10 -0.46
N VAL A 49 9.86 -16.36 -0.17
CA VAL A 49 11.04 -16.88 0.54
C VAL A 49 10.65 -17.34 1.94
N ALA A 50 9.89 -16.52 2.67
CA ALA A 50 9.48 -16.86 4.03
C ALA A 50 8.51 -18.06 4.06
N GLY A 51 7.58 -18.17 3.11
CA GLY A 51 6.70 -19.34 2.95
C GLY A 51 7.48 -20.61 2.62
N SER A 52 8.49 -20.51 1.74
CA SER A 52 9.36 -21.63 1.38
C SER A 52 10.21 -22.09 2.57
N ALA A 53 10.72 -21.16 3.38
CA ALA A 53 11.47 -21.46 4.60
C ALA A 53 10.60 -22.18 5.64
N ILE A 54 9.34 -21.76 5.83
CA ILE A 54 8.39 -22.46 6.73
C ILE A 54 8.19 -23.90 6.27
N LEU A 55 7.96 -24.13 4.97
CA LEU A 55 7.73 -25.47 4.44
C LEU A 55 8.92 -26.40 4.65
N LEU A 56 10.15 -25.87 4.55
CA LEU A 56 11.37 -26.63 4.83
C LEU A 56 11.60 -26.87 6.33
N LEU A 57 11.13 -25.96 7.19
CA LEU A 57 11.27 -26.07 8.66
C LEU A 57 10.16 -26.91 9.32
N MET A 58 9.01 -27.08 8.67
CA MET A 58 7.88 -27.83 9.22
C MET A 58 8.00 -29.35 9.02
N TYR A 59 8.91 -29.96 9.78
CA TYR A 59 8.84 -31.36 10.18
C TYR A 59 8.26 -31.47 11.60
N ILE A 60 7.09 -30.85 11.87
CA ILE A 60 6.49 -30.84 13.21
C ILE A 60 4.98 -31.19 13.12
N PRO A 61 4.53 -32.28 13.78
CA PRO A 61 3.15 -32.75 13.71
C PRO A 61 2.17 -31.95 14.60
N GLU A 62 2.61 -31.29 15.67
CA GLU A 62 1.73 -30.56 16.59
C GLU A 62 1.03 -29.33 15.97
N ILE A 63 -0.30 -29.31 16.06
CA ILE A 63 -1.17 -28.22 15.57
C ILE A 63 -0.91 -26.89 16.29
N GLN A 64 -0.57 -26.92 17.58
CA GLN A 64 -0.33 -25.71 18.38
C GLN A 64 0.87 -24.91 17.85
N PHE A 65 1.96 -25.59 17.51
CA PHE A 65 3.14 -24.96 16.92
C PHE A 65 2.86 -24.40 15.52
N ARG A 66 1.96 -25.02 14.75
CA ARG A 66 1.53 -24.48 13.45
C ARG A 66 0.84 -23.13 13.58
N VAL A 67 -0.07 -23.00 14.54
CA VAL A 67 -0.77 -21.73 14.78
C VAL A 67 0.20 -20.65 15.29
N LEU A 68 1.12 -21.03 16.18
CA LEU A 68 2.14 -20.12 16.74
C LEU A 68 3.09 -19.59 15.66
N VAL A 69 3.43 -20.41 14.65
CA VAL A 69 4.24 -19.99 13.50
C VAL A 69 3.45 -19.11 12.53
N LEU A 70 2.13 -19.30 12.37
CA LEU A 70 1.31 -18.48 11.49
C LEU A 70 1.05 -17.07 12.03
N LEU A 71 0.96 -16.91 13.36
CA LEU A 71 0.73 -15.61 14.01
C LEU A 71 1.71 -14.50 13.59
N PRO A 72 3.05 -14.69 13.61
CA PRO A 72 3.97 -13.66 13.16
C PRO A 72 3.82 -13.35 11.67
N PHE A 73 3.45 -14.32 10.83
CA PHE A 73 3.21 -14.09 9.40
C PHE A 73 1.96 -13.24 9.16
N LEU A 74 0.88 -13.50 9.90
CA LEU A 74 -0.32 -12.66 9.89
C LEU A 74 0.00 -11.23 10.34
N GLY A 75 0.69 -11.08 11.46
CA GLY A 75 1.10 -9.77 11.98
C GLY A 75 1.98 -9.02 10.98
N PHE A 76 2.97 -9.70 10.41
CA PHE A 76 3.88 -9.12 9.42
C PHE A 76 3.16 -8.75 8.13
N GLY A 77 2.23 -9.58 7.64
CA GLY A 77 1.41 -9.27 6.47
C GLY A 77 0.54 -8.03 6.65
N LEU A 78 -0.09 -7.87 7.82
CA LEU A 78 -0.88 -6.67 8.16
C LEU A 78 0.01 -5.43 8.27
N PHE A 79 1.19 -5.58 8.87
CA PHE A 79 2.17 -4.50 8.97
C PHE A 79 2.62 -4.02 7.57
N LEU A 80 3.04 -4.94 6.70
CA LEU A 80 3.45 -4.63 5.34
C LEU A 80 2.34 -3.98 4.52
N SER A 81 1.09 -4.42 4.70
CA SER A 81 -0.08 -3.84 4.03
C SER A 81 -0.31 -2.40 4.45
N THR A 82 -0.23 -2.12 5.76
CA THR A 82 -0.42 -0.78 6.31
C THR A 82 0.73 0.16 5.93
N TRP A 83 1.96 -0.32 6.04
CA TRP A 83 3.16 0.44 5.68
C TRP A 83 3.22 0.75 4.18
N GLY A 84 2.93 -0.24 3.33
CA GLY A 84 2.88 -0.06 1.88
C GLY A 84 1.82 0.97 1.45
N LEU A 85 0.67 1.00 2.13
CA LEU A 85 -0.35 2.02 1.88
C LEU A 85 0.14 3.43 2.25
N ARG A 86 0.79 3.59 3.42
CA ARG A 86 1.36 4.88 3.86
C ARG A 86 2.39 5.40 2.87
N VAL A 87 3.38 4.59 2.52
CA VAL A 87 4.43 4.94 1.54
C VAL A 87 3.82 5.33 0.19
N SER A 88 2.79 4.61 -0.27
CA SER A 88 2.12 4.95 -1.54
C SER A 88 1.39 6.30 -1.50
N LYS A 89 0.79 6.66 -0.35
CA LYS A 89 0.13 7.95 -0.17
C LYS A 89 1.13 9.09 -0.13
N ASP A 90 2.24 8.92 0.58
CA ASP A 90 3.30 9.94 0.68
C ASP A 90 3.90 10.21 -0.70
N LYS A 91 4.18 9.16 -1.47
CA LYS A 91 4.68 9.30 -2.84
C LYS A 91 3.65 9.89 -3.81
N ALA A 92 2.37 9.57 -3.65
CA ALA A 92 1.29 10.21 -4.41
C ALA A 92 1.20 11.71 -4.13
N LEU A 93 1.43 12.11 -2.88
CA LEU A 93 1.37 13.50 -2.45
C LEU A 93 2.55 14.29 -3.02
N GLU A 94 3.76 13.72 -2.99
CA GLU A 94 4.95 14.30 -3.61
C GLU A 94 4.76 14.51 -5.13
N LEU A 95 4.32 13.47 -5.84
CA LEU A 95 4.05 13.53 -7.28
C LEU A 95 2.90 14.50 -7.62
N GLY A 96 1.86 14.54 -6.78
CA GLY A 96 0.73 15.46 -6.93
C GLY A 96 1.18 16.92 -6.83
N ARG A 97 1.99 17.25 -5.81
CA ARG A 97 2.57 18.58 -5.62
C ARG A 97 3.48 18.98 -6.78
N ALA A 98 4.34 18.07 -7.25
CA ALA A 98 5.23 18.32 -8.38
C ALA A 98 4.43 18.69 -9.66
N ARG A 99 3.40 17.92 -10.00
CA ARG A 99 2.53 18.18 -11.17
C ARG A 99 1.78 19.50 -11.07
N VAL A 100 1.33 19.91 -9.88
CA VAL A 100 0.70 21.22 -9.70
C VAL A 100 1.71 22.36 -9.89
N LYS A 101 2.95 22.17 -9.43
CA LYS A 101 4.02 23.14 -9.61
C LYS A 101 4.35 23.34 -11.09
N GLU A 102 4.46 22.26 -11.87
CA GLU A 102 4.71 22.31 -13.32
C GLU A 102 3.61 23.02 -14.10
N ARG A 103 2.33 22.90 -13.71
CA ARG A 103 1.22 23.62 -14.38
C ARG A 103 1.19 25.13 -14.10
N LYS A 104 1.89 25.60 -13.07
CA LYS A 104 1.90 27.01 -12.65
C LYS A 104 3.15 27.75 -13.12
N ALA A 105 4.16 27.04 -13.62
CA ALA A 105 5.34 27.60 -14.27
C ALA A 105 5.04 27.85 -15.75
#